data_AF-A0A662W8D2-F1
#
_entry.id   AF-A0A662W8D2-F1
#
_cell.length_a   1.000
_cell.length_b   1.000
_cell.length_c   1.000
_cell.angle_alpha   90.00
_cell.angle_beta   90.00
_cell.angle_gamma   90.00
#
_symmetry.space_group_name_H-M   'P 1'
#
loop_
_entity.id
_entity.type
_entity.pdbx_description
1 polymer ?
#
loop_
_entity_poly.entity_id
_entity_poly.type
_entity_poly.pdbx_seq_one_letter_code
_entity_poly.pdbx_strand_id
1 'polypeptide(L)'
;TYSTLHADSVNGVIHRLENPPINVPRPMIEALDIVSVQAQTFIGKRRVRRNIEIAEIVGLDPYTKMIRTSTVFQWDSVKDKHAMIGTSKALEDIRRTRGWSNAELLQELERRKAVIEFMIEHNIRDFKSVSNVIHAYQTKPEKVLEKMGIAV
;
A
#
# COMPACT_ATOMS: atom_id res chain seq x y z
N THR A 1 -1.50 -12.09 5.33
CA THR A 1 -0.10 -12.52 5.61
C THR A 1 0.85 -11.58 4.90
N TYR A 2 2.06 -11.37 5.43
CA TYR A 2 3.07 -10.52 4.79
C TYR A 2 4.38 -11.31 4.64
N SER A 3 5.11 -11.05 3.57
CA SER A 3 6.44 -11.62 3.33
C SER A 3 7.27 -10.67 2.48
N THR A 4 8.54 -11.01 2.28
CA THR A 4 9.45 -10.30 1.36
C THR A 4 9.95 -11.28 0.29
N LEU A 5 10.12 -10.79 -0.93
CA LEU A 5 10.65 -11.55 -2.05
C LEU A 5 11.62 -10.68 -2.83
N HIS A 6 12.72 -11.28 -3.29
CA HIS A 6 13.64 -10.60 -4.18
C HIS A 6 13.10 -10.64 -5.63
N ALA A 7 12.59 -9.50 -6.11
CA ALA A 7 12.13 -9.29 -7.48
C ALA A 7 12.06 -7.79 -7.80
N ASP A 8 12.29 -7.44 -9.06
CA ASP A 8 12.40 -6.04 -9.51
C ASP A 8 11.09 -5.47 -10.11
N SER A 9 10.06 -6.31 -10.25
CA SER A 9 8.74 -5.93 -10.79
C SER A 9 7.66 -6.90 -10.33
N VAL A 10 6.40 -6.52 -10.51
CA VAL A 10 5.24 -7.38 -10.22
C VAL A 10 5.29 -8.67 -11.04
N ASN A 11 5.62 -8.58 -12.33
CA ASN A 11 5.81 -9.76 -13.19
C ASN A 11 6.96 -10.65 -12.68
N GLY A 12 8.05 -10.05 -12.20
CA GLY A 12 9.15 -10.79 -11.58
C GLY A 12 8.73 -11.53 -10.30
N VAL A 13 7.87 -10.91 -9.47
CA VAL A 13 7.28 -11.55 -8.28
C VAL A 13 6.45 -12.77 -8.69
N ILE A 14 5.52 -12.61 -9.63
CA ILE A 14 4.66 -13.70 -10.12
C ILE A 14 5.52 -14.84 -10.69
N HIS A 15 6.49 -14.51 -11.54
CA HIS A 15 7.38 -15.51 -12.14
C HIS A 15 8.17 -16.29 -11.08
N ARG A 16 8.70 -15.63 -10.04
CA ARG A 16 9.43 -16.30 -8.96
C ARG A 16 8.54 -17.18 -8.08
N LEU A 17 7.30 -16.76 -7.82
CA LEU A 17 6.35 -17.56 -7.08
C LEU A 17 5.97 -18.83 -7.87
N GLU A 18 5.74 -18.71 -9.18
CA GLU A 18 5.31 -19.83 -10.02
C GLU A 18 6.41 -20.89 -10.25
N ASN A 19 7.67 -20.48 -10.28
CA ASN A 19 8.77 -21.37 -10.67
C ASN A 19 9.52 -21.96 -9.46
N PRO A 20 10.24 -23.09 -9.64
CA PRO A 20 11.12 -23.63 -8.61
C PRO A 20 12.13 -22.57 -8.10
N PRO A 21 12.50 -22.60 -6.81
CA PRO A 21 12.14 -23.60 -5.81
C PRO A 21 10.80 -23.35 -5.09
N ILE A 22 10.06 -22.28 -5.43
CA ILE A 22 8.83 -21.90 -4.71
C ILE A 22 7.62 -22.69 -5.25
N ASN A 23 7.45 -22.74 -6.56
CA ASN A 23 6.47 -23.60 -7.26
C ASN A 23 5.02 -23.44 -6.76
N VAL A 24 4.59 -22.20 -6.51
CA VAL A 24 3.23 -21.86 -6.06
C VAL A 24 2.26 -21.85 -7.25
N PRO A 25 1.15 -22.60 -7.19
CA PRO A 25 0.13 -22.60 -8.23
C PRO A 25 -0.54 -21.22 -8.39
N ARG A 26 -0.85 -20.84 -9.64
CA ARG A 26 -1.53 -19.56 -9.96
C ARG A 26 -2.78 -19.26 -9.13
N PRO A 27 -3.70 -20.21 -8.88
CA PRO A 27 -4.86 -19.95 -8.02
C PRO A 27 -4.50 -19.54 -6.59
N MET A 28 -3.32 -19.93 -6.08
CA MET A 28 -2.84 -19.49 -4.77
C MET A 28 -2.21 -18.11 -4.82
N ILE A 29 -1.59 -17.72 -5.95
CA ILE A 29 -1.07 -16.36 -6.17
C ILE A 29 -2.20 -15.34 -6.24
N GLU A 30 -3.36 -15.73 -6.77
CA GLU A 30 -4.56 -14.88 -6.78
C GLU A 30 -5.00 -14.42 -5.38
N ALA A 31 -4.66 -15.17 -4.33
CA ALA A 31 -4.97 -14.82 -2.95
C ALA A 31 -4.06 -13.72 -2.37
N LEU A 32 -3.03 -13.26 -3.09
CA LEU A 32 -2.19 -12.15 -2.67
C LEU A 32 -2.88 -10.82 -2.98
N ASP A 33 -3.04 -9.93 -2.00
CA ASP A 33 -3.76 -8.68 -2.23
C ASP A 33 -2.89 -7.60 -2.90
N ILE A 34 -1.71 -7.32 -2.31
CA ILE A 34 -0.87 -6.17 -2.65
C ILE A 34 0.59 -6.60 -2.85
N VAL A 35 1.21 -6.08 -3.91
CA VAL A 35 2.65 -6.16 -4.19
C VAL A 35 3.25 -4.76 -4.14
N SER A 36 4.18 -4.53 -3.22
CA SER A 36 4.95 -3.28 -3.14
C SER A 36 6.37 -3.52 -3.64
N VAL A 37 6.72 -2.93 -4.78
CA VAL A 37 8.05 -3.04 -5.39
C VAL A 37 8.92 -1.91 -4.90
N GLN A 38 10.01 -2.24 -4.23
CA GLN A 38 10.96 -1.28 -3.68
C GLN A 38 12.26 -1.32 -4.46
N ALA A 39 12.76 -0.14 -4.85
CA ALA A 39 14.04 -0.02 -5.52
C ALA A 39 14.96 0.96 -4.80
N GLN A 40 16.25 0.72 -4.97
CA GLN A 40 17.27 1.66 -4.59
C GLN A 40 17.80 2.35 -5.85
N THR A 41 17.63 3.65 -5.92
CA THR A 41 17.88 4.46 -7.12
C THR A 41 18.65 5.74 -6.78
N PHE A 42 18.91 6.58 -7.77
CA PHE A 42 19.60 7.85 -7.62
C PHE A 42 18.69 9.01 -8.04
N ILE A 43 18.70 10.07 -7.22
CA ILE A 43 18.11 11.37 -7.58
C ILE A 43 19.26 12.37 -7.55
N GLY A 44 19.67 12.82 -8.74
CA GLY A 44 20.95 13.49 -8.92
C GLY A 44 22.10 12.59 -8.44
N LYS A 45 22.91 13.07 -7.49
CA LYS A 45 24.03 12.32 -6.90
C LYS A 45 23.67 11.54 -5.63
N ARG A 46 22.43 11.67 -5.13
CA ARG A 46 22.02 11.09 -3.85
C ARG A 46 21.36 9.73 -4.08
N ARG A 47 21.90 8.70 -3.43
CA ARG A 47 21.29 7.37 -3.36
C ARG A 47 20.06 7.41 -2.46
N VAL A 48 18.94 6.92 -2.96
CA VAL A 48 17.65 6.90 -2.25
C VAL A 48 16.98 5.54 -2.38
N ARG A 49 16.03 5.24 -1.49
CA ARG A 49 15.11 4.11 -1.62
C ARG A 49 13.71 4.64 -1.89
N ARG A 50 12.99 4.02 -2.83
CA ARG A 50 11.63 4.40 -3.25
C ARG A 50 10.79 3.15 -3.45
N ASN A 51 9.49 3.26 -3.15
CA ASN A 51 8.51 2.29 -3.64
C ASN A 51 8.21 2.71 -5.08
N ILE A 52 8.72 1.97 -6.06
CA ILE A 52 8.60 2.35 -7.47
C ILE A 52 7.21 2.05 -8.02
N GLU A 53 6.57 1.02 -7.47
CA GLU A 53 5.26 0.54 -7.88
C GLU A 53 4.55 -0.09 -6.68
N ILE A 54 3.26 0.23 -6.50
CA ILE A 54 2.34 -0.54 -5.66
C ILE A 54 1.24 -1.06 -6.57
N ALA A 55 1.16 -2.37 -6.70
CA ALA A 55 0.17 -3.05 -7.52
C ALA A 55 -0.68 -3.99 -6.68
N GLU A 56 -1.89 -4.25 -7.15
CA GLU A 56 -2.84 -5.17 -6.54
C GLU A 56 -3.12 -6.34 -7.48
N ILE A 57 -3.30 -7.54 -6.92
CA ILE A 57 -3.78 -8.68 -7.69
C ILE A 57 -5.31 -8.58 -7.78
N VAL A 58 -5.80 -8.38 -8.99
CA VAL A 58 -7.22 -8.20 -9.25
C VAL A 58 -7.94 -9.53 -9.29
N GLY A 59 -7.33 -10.54 -9.93
CA GLY A 59 -7.88 -11.89 -10.02
C GLY A 59 -7.15 -12.74 -11.05
N LEU A 60 -7.63 -13.97 -11.25
CA LEU A 60 -7.18 -14.88 -12.29
C LEU A 60 -8.14 -14.85 -13.49
N ASP A 61 -7.62 -14.62 -14.69
CA ASP A 61 -8.43 -14.73 -15.89
C ASP A 61 -8.84 -16.20 -16.13
N PRO A 62 -10.16 -16.50 -16.24
CA PRO A 62 -10.63 -17.88 -16.26
C PRO A 62 -10.23 -18.63 -17.54
N TYR A 63 -9.99 -17.92 -18.64
CA TYR A 63 -9.68 -18.49 -19.96
C TYR A 63 -8.17 -18.62 -20.17
N THR A 64 -7.43 -17.52 -20.00
CA THR A 64 -5.98 -17.46 -20.25
C THR A 64 -5.16 -17.96 -19.07
N LYS A 65 -5.78 -18.12 -17.89
CA LYS A 65 -5.10 -18.42 -16.62
C LYS A 65 -3.99 -17.42 -16.28
N MET A 66 -4.06 -16.21 -16.81
CA MET A 66 -3.11 -15.14 -16.47
C MET A 66 -3.57 -14.40 -15.21
N ILE A 67 -2.61 -14.11 -14.34
CA ILE A 67 -2.84 -13.26 -13.18
C ILE A 67 -3.04 -11.82 -13.67
N ARG A 68 -4.17 -11.21 -13.30
CA ARG A 68 -4.47 -9.82 -13.59
C ARG A 68 -4.01 -8.95 -12.45
N THR A 69 -3.24 -7.93 -12.78
CA THR A 69 -2.70 -6.95 -11.82
C THR A 69 -3.18 -5.55 -12.17
N SER A 70 -3.33 -4.69 -11.17
CA SER A 70 -3.63 -3.26 -11.33
C SER A 70 -2.59 -2.45 -10.58
N THR A 71 -1.87 -1.56 -11.27
CA THR A 71 -0.94 -0.63 -10.61
C THR A 71 -1.71 0.53 -10.00
N VAL A 72 -1.69 0.65 -8.67
CA VAL A 72 -2.42 1.68 -7.93
C VAL A 72 -1.56 2.93 -7.78
N PHE A 73 -0.31 2.77 -7.35
CA PHE A 73 0.64 3.86 -7.20
C PHE A 73 1.90 3.63 -8.02
N GLN A 74 2.41 4.70 -8.62
CA GLN A 74 3.66 4.70 -9.37
C GLN A 74 4.51 5.90 -8.96
N TRP A 75 5.82 5.69 -8.87
CA TRP A 75 6.79 6.76 -8.62
C TRP A 75 7.24 7.42 -9.93
N ASP A 76 7.10 8.75 -10.00
CA ASP A 76 7.67 9.60 -11.03
C ASP A 76 9.12 9.96 -10.65
N SER A 77 10.08 9.39 -11.38
CA SER A 77 11.51 9.57 -11.14
C SER A 77 12.02 10.97 -11.46
N VAL A 78 11.34 11.70 -12.34
CA VAL A 78 11.71 13.06 -12.75
C VAL A 78 11.30 14.05 -11.65
N LYS A 79 10.09 13.89 -11.09
CA LYS A 79 9.55 14.79 -10.07
C LYS A 79 9.83 14.36 -8.62
N ASP A 80 10.33 13.14 -8.42
CA ASP A 80 10.43 12.47 -7.12
C ASP A 80 9.10 12.47 -6.34
N LYS A 81 8.01 12.09 -7.02
CA LYS A 81 6.66 12.07 -6.44
C LYS A 81 5.98 10.75 -6.73
N HIS A 82 5.15 10.29 -5.80
CA HIS A 82 4.26 9.16 -6.03
C HIS A 82 2.92 9.69 -6.54
N ALA A 83 2.40 9.07 -7.59
CA ALA A 83 1.09 9.36 -8.15
C ALA A 83 0.19 8.13 -8.01
N MET A 84 -1.07 8.36 -7.63
CA MET A 84 -2.10 7.33 -7.75
C MET A 84 -2.55 7.32 -9.22
N ILE A 85 -2.32 6.23 -9.92
CA ILE A 85 -2.59 6.10 -11.36
C ILE A 85 -3.68 5.08 -11.70
N GLY A 86 -4.12 4.29 -10.71
CA GLY A 86 -5.13 3.27 -10.87
C GLY A 86 -6.11 3.23 -9.71
N THR A 87 -7.14 2.40 -9.85
CA THR A 87 -8.11 2.12 -8.79
C THR A 87 -7.60 1.01 -7.88
N SER A 88 -8.00 1.06 -6.61
CA SER A 88 -7.68 0.04 -5.60
C SER A 88 -8.87 -0.86 -5.37
N LYS A 89 -8.72 -2.14 -5.70
CA LYS A 89 -9.64 -3.22 -5.32
C LYS A 89 -9.65 -3.38 -3.81
N ALA A 90 -8.49 -3.31 -3.15
CA ALA A 90 -8.40 -3.47 -1.70
C ALA A 90 -9.23 -2.40 -0.94
N LEU A 91 -9.18 -1.15 -1.39
CA LEU A 91 -10.02 -0.08 -0.81
C LEU A 91 -11.51 -0.30 -1.08
N GLU A 92 -11.87 -0.79 -2.27
CA GLU A 92 -13.26 -1.11 -2.61
C GLU A 92 -13.79 -2.29 -1.79
N ASP A 93 -12.98 -3.30 -1.54
CA ASP A 93 -13.31 -4.44 -0.69
C ASP A 93 -13.52 -3.98 0.76
N ILE A 94 -12.63 -3.15 1.30
CA ILE A 94 -12.78 -2.53 2.63
C ILE A 94 -14.09 -1.73 2.72
N ARG A 95 -14.36 -0.90 1.71
CA ARG A 95 -15.58 -0.09 1.63
C ARG A 95 -16.83 -0.97 1.69
N ARG A 96 -16.87 -2.05 0.89
CA ARG A 96 -17.99 -3.00 0.86
C ARG A 96 -18.14 -3.75 2.18
N THR A 97 -17.07 -4.31 2.73
CA THR A 97 -17.11 -5.06 3.98
C THR A 97 -17.55 -4.20 5.16
N ARG A 98 -17.21 -2.91 5.16
CA ARG A 98 -17.63 -1.98 6.21
C ARG A 98 -18.97 -1.30 5.95
N GLY A 99 -19.60 -1.53 4.79
CA GLY A 99 -20.85 -0.88 4.42
C GLY A 99 -20.71 0.63 4.20
N TRP A 100 -19.50 1.11 3.88
CA TRP A 100 -19.22 2.53 3.71
C TRP A 100 -19.68 3.05 2.35
N SER A 101 -20.13 4.29 2.34
CA SER A 101 -20.20 5.13 1.15
C SER A 101 -18.79 5.52 0.66
N ASN A 102 -18.70 6.03 -0.57
CA ASN A 102 -17.44 6.55 -1.10
C ASN A 102 -16.91 7.74 -0.29
N ALA A 103 -17.83 8.57 0.24
CA ALA A 103 -17.47 9.71 1.07
C ALA A 103 -16.84 9.27 2.40
N GLU A 104 -17.40 8.25 3.06
CA GLU A 104 -16.84 7.71 4.30
C GLU A 104 -15.46 7.06 4.08
N LEU A 105 -15.28 6.33 2.99
CA LEU A 105 -13.96 5.78 2.63
C LEU A 105 -12.92 6.89 2.46
N LEU A 106 -13.27 7.93 1.70
CA LEU A 106 -12.36 9.05 1.44
C LEU A 106 -12.06 9.83 2.73
N GLN A 107 -13.08 10.06 3.56
CA GLN A 107 -12.91 10.73 4.84
C GLN A 107 -11.97 9.95 5.77
N GLU A 108 -12.11 8.63 5.85
CA GLU A 108 -11.20 7.80 6.65
C GLU A 108 -9.76 7.81 6.09
N LEU A 109 -9.58 7.85 4.77
CA LEU A 109 -8.25 7.98 4.16
C LEU A 109 -7.60 9.33 4.50
N GLU A 110 -8.34 10.43 4.40
CA GLU A 110 -7.82 11.76 4.76
C GLU A 110 -7.51 11.86 6.26
N ARG A 111 -8.36 11.31 7.14
CA ARG A 111 -8.07 11.25 8.58
C ARG A 111 -6.77 10.50 8.87
N ARG A 112 -6.58 9.32 8.27
CA ARG A 112 -5.35 8.52 8.44
C ARG A 112 -4.12 9.24 7.92
N LYS A 113 -4.25 9.92 6.77
CA LYS A 113 -3.19 10.74 6.20
C LYS A 113 -2.82 11.89 7.14
N ALA A 114 -3.81 12.63 7.65
CA ALA A 114 -3.60 13.72 8.59
C ALA A 114 -2.89 13.26 9.88
N VAL A 115 -3.22 12.07 10.40
CA VAL A 115 -2.52 11.50 11.57
C VAL A 115 -1.05 11.20 11.26
N ILE A 116 -0.74 10.71 10.05
CA ILE A 116 0.65 10.48 9.63
C ILE A 116 1.39 11.80 9.43
N GLU A 117 0.76 12.79 8.81
CA GLU A 117 1.31 14.14 8.62
C GLU A 117 1.59 14.81 9.97
N PHE A 118 0.66 14.72 10.93
CA PHE A 118 0.86 15.19 12.29
C PHE A 118 2.11 14.58 12.95
N MET A 119 2.30 13.25 12.82
CA MET A 119 3.50 12.59 13.34
C MET A 119 4.79 13.12 12.70
N ILE A 120 4.76 13.43 11.40
CA ILE A 120 5.91 14.00 10.68
C ILE A 120 6.23 15.41 11.20
N GLU A 121 5.21 16.27 11.31
CA GLU A 121 5.34 17.66 11.78
C GLU A 121 5.87 17.75 13.21
N HIS A 122 5.45 16.82 14.08
CA HIS A 122 5.86 16.76 15.48
C HIS A 122 7.11 15.88 15.71
N ASN A 123 7.79 15.47 14.63
CA ASN A 123 9.02 14.68 14.69
C ASN A 123 8.89 13.34 15.46
N ILE A 124 7.70 12.74 15.43
CA ILE A 124 7.43 11.42 16.01
C ILE A 124 7.93 10.35 15.03
N ARG A 125 9.15 9.86 15.26
CA ARG A 125 9.86 8.96 14.31
C ARG A 125 10.31 7.63 14.92
N ASP A 126 10.39 7.55 16.25
CA ASP A 126 10.79 6.31 16.89
C ASP A 126 9.65 5.28 16.83
N PHE A 127 10.03 4.01 16.73
CA PHE A 127 9.08 2.91 16.55
C PHE A 127 7.99 2.89 17.63
N LYS A 128 8.36 3.06 18.91
CA LYS A 128 7.44 2.91 20.03
C LYS A 128 6.38 4.02 20.01
N SER A 129 6.78 5.26 19.79
CA SER A 129 5.86 6.39 19.72
C SER A 129 4.92 6.28 18.53
N VAL A 130 5.44 5.92 17.34
CA VAL A 130 4.63 5.71 16.13
C VAL A 130 3.61 4.58 16.37
N SER A 131 4.03 3.44 16.90
CA SER A 131 3.13 2.33 17.21
C SER A 131 2.03 2.72 18.21
N ASN A 132 2.36 3.51 19.23
CA ASN A 132 1.39 3.99 20.21
C ASN A 132 0.33 4.88 19.56
N VAL A 133 0.72 5.79 18.67
CA VAL A 133 -0.21 6.66 17.93
C VAL A 133 -1.14 5.82 17.06
N ILE A 134 -0.60 4.88 16.28
CA ILE A 134 -1.38 4.01 15.40
C ILE A 134 -2.39 3.18 16.23
N HIS A 135 -1.94 2.58 17.33
CA HIS A 135 -2.82 1.81 18.22
C HIS A 135 -3.91 2.67 18.85
N ALA A 136 -3.57 3.89 19.29
CA ALA A 136 -4.54 4.83 19.84
C ALA A 136 -5.60 5.20 18.80
N TYR A 137 -5.19 5.47 17.55
CA TYR A 137 -6.13 5.79 16.46
C TYR A 137 -7.06 4.62 16.16
N GLN A 138 -6.54 3.38 16.12
CA GLN A 138 -7.35 2.19 15.90
C GLN A 138 -8.38 1.95 17.01
N THR A 139 -8.08 2.34 18.25
CA THR A 139 -8.96 2.10 19.40
C THR A 139 -10.00 3.19 19.59
N LYS A 140 -9.59 4.46 19.47
CA LYS A 140 -10.42 5.66 19.74
C LYS A 140 -10.06 6.78 18.77
N PRO A 141 -10.42 6.68 17.47
CA PRO A 141 -9.98 7.62 16.44
C PRO A 141 -10.40 9.05 16.75
N GLU A 142 -11.66 9.27 17.13
CA GLU A 142 -12.19 10.61 17.44
C GLU A 142 -11.40 11.32 18.55
N LYS A 143 -11.00 10.60 19.60
CA LYS A 143 -10.18 11.18 20.69
C LYS A 143 -8.76 11.53 20.25
N VAL A 144 -8.23 10.78 19.28
CA VAL A 144 -6.89 11.07 18.74
C VAL A 144 -6.95 12.30 17.85
N LEU A 145 -7.94 12.37 16.96
CA LEU A 145 -8.16 13.52 16.08
C LEU A 145 -8.39 14.80 16.88
N GLU A 146 -9.25 14.75 17.91
CA GLU A 146 -9.51 15.87 18.83
C GLU A 146 -8.22 16.34 19.51
N LYS A 147 -7.44 15.42 20.10
CA LYS A 147 -6.17 15.75 20.78
C LYS A 147 -5.12 16.33 19.84
N MET A 148 -5.14 15.93 18.58
CA MET A 148 -4.21 16.41 17.56
C MET A 148 -4.70 17.70 16.87
N GLY A 149 -5.92 18.16 17.19
CA GLY A 149 -6.52 19.33 16.54
C GLY A 149 -6.83 19.10 15.06
N ILE A 150 -7.01 17.85 14.64
CA ILE A 150 -7.32 17.49 13.25
C ILE A 150 -8.84 17.64 13.05
N ALA A 151 -9.25 18.51 12.13
CA ALA A 151 -10.64 18.67 11.77
C ALA A 151 -11.20 17.40 11.10
N VAL A 152 -12.45 17.08 11.44
CA VAL A 152 -13.17 15.85 11.05
C VAL A 152 -14.13 16.14 9.90
#